data_AF-A0A7J6QGB3-F1
#
_entry.id   AF-A0A7J6QGB3-F1
#
_cell.length_a   1.000
_cell.length_b   1.000
_cell.length_c   1.000
_cell.angle_alpha   90.00
_cell.angle_beta   90.00
_cell.angle_gamma   90.00
#
_symmetry.space_group_name_H-M   'P 1'
#
loop_
_entity.id
_entity.type
_entity.pdbx_description
1 polymer ?
#
loop_
_entity_poly.entity_id
_entity_poly.type
_entity_poly.pdbx_seq_one_letter_code
_entity_poly.pdbx_strand_id
1 'polypeptide(L)'
;AAGGSDGVEEEVILQQHVLNECVIARGAKAALQRFDFIVDGKYVTQFQGDGLIICTPSGSSAYSMAAGGSLVAPNVPCIMVTPIAPHGLNQRPLVLPASASIEIVIPRNTRSLPVACFDGAIEIGLDRSQRVRITTSKDTEKHVCWLYLPSH
;
A
#
# COMPACT_ATOMS: atom_id res chain seq x y z
N ALA A 1 31.98 -5.65 -11.03
CA ALA A 1 31.88 -4.19 -10.85
C ALA A 1 30.44 -3.77 -11.10
N ALA A 2 29.90 -2.88 -10.26
CA ALA A 2 28.52 -2.37 -10.17
C ALA A 2 27.47 -3.41 -9.70
N GLY A 3 26.71 -3.22 -8.62
CA GLY A 3 26.59 -2.07 -7.74
C GLY A 3 26.14 -2.49 -6.35
N GLY A 4 26.67 -1.80 -5.33
CA GLY A 4 26.20 -1.91 -3.97
C GLY A 4 24.81 -1.32 -3.84
N SER A 5 23.92 -2.07 -3.19
CA SER A 5 22.83 -1.47 -2.44
C SER A 5 23.38 -1.27 -1.03
N ASP A 6 23.61 -0.02 -0.65
CA ASP A 6 23.84 0.38 0.73
C ASP A 6 22.66 -0.15 1.57
N GLY A 7 22.92 -1.23 2.30
CA GLY A 7 21.93 -1.91 3.13
C GLY A 7 21.69 -1.12 4.40
N VAL A 8 20.80 -0.14 4.31
CA VAL A 8 20.20 0.50 5.48
C VAL A 8 19.30 -0.55 6.14
N GLU A 9 19.65 -1.01 7.35
CA GLU A 9 18.92 -2.06 8.08
C GLU A 9 17.54 -1.59 8.55
N GLU A 10 16.52 -1.67 7.68
CA GLU A 10 15.14 -1.32 8.05
C GLU A 10 14.62 -2.19 9.21
N GLU A 11 14.18 -1.56 10.30
CA GLU A 11 13.58 -2.27 11.45
C GLU A 11 12.10 -2.52 11.19
N VAL A 12 11.67 -3.79 11.22
CA VAL A 12 10.25 -4.16 11.13
C VAL A 12 9.58 -3.86 12.46
N ILE A 13 8.61 -2.93 12.45
CA ILE A 13 7.83 -2.58 13.65
C ILE A 13 6.50 -3.32 13.74
N LEU A 14 5.96 -3.77 12.60
CA LEU A 14 4.76 -4.62 12.56
C LEU A 14 4.78 -5.50 11.32
N GLN A 15 4.30 -6.74 11.48
CA GLN A 15 3.96 -7.62 10.38
C GLN A 15 2.52 -8.11 10.55
N GLN A 16 1.71 -7.95 9.51
CA GLN A 16 0.30 -8.36 9.51
C GLN A 16 -0.07 -9.08 8.21
N HIS A 17 -0.81 -10.18 8.32
CA HIS A 17 -1.43 -10.83 7.16
C HIS A 17 -2.81 -10.23 6.92
N VAL A 18 -3.13 -9.96 5.65
CA VAL A 18 -4.44 -9.47 5.20
C VAL A 18 -5.05 -10.44 4.20
N LEU A 19 -6.33 -10.76 4.39
CA LEU A 19 -7.12 -11.57 3.48
C LEU A 19 -7.64 -10.75 2.31
N ASN A 20 -8.16 -9.56 2.59
CA ASN A 20 -8.81 -8.72 1.59
C ASN A 20 -7.91 -7.54 1.24
N GLU A 21 -7.62 -6.65 2.19
CA GLU A 21 -6.90 -5.42 1.89
C GLU A 21 -6.10 -4.81 3.03
N CYS A 22 -5.06 -4.06 2.63
CA CYS A 22 -4.47 -2.99 3.41
C CYS A 22 -4.94 -1.66 2.83
N VAL A 23 -5.56 -0.84 3.67
CA VAL A 23 -6.04 0.50 3.32
C VAL A 23 -5.14 1.52 4.00
N ILE A 24 -4.56 2.42 3.23
CA ILE A 24 -3.85 3.59 3.76
C ILE A 24 -4.72 4.81 3.49
N ALA A 25 -5.25 5.45 4.54
CA ALA A 25 -6.24 6.51 4.41
C ALA A 25 -5.88 7.74 5.25
N ARG A 26 -6.47 8.89 4.91
CA ARG A 26 -6.26 10.19 5.57
C ARG A 26 -6.65 10.26 7.05
N GLY A 27 -7.30 9.22 7.59
CA GLY A 27 -7.86 9.20 8.94
C GLY A 27 -8.96 10.26 9.13
N ALA A 28 -9.05 10.81 10.34
CA ALA A 28 -10.08 11.81 10.70
C ALA A 28 -9.87 13.21 10.09
N LYS A 29 -8.73 13.46 9.43
CA LYS A 29 -8.39 14.80 8.92
C LYS A 29 -8.86 14.97 7.47
N ALA A 30 -9.49 16.11 7.18
CA ALA A 30 -9.95 16.46 5.83
C ALA A 30 -8.82 16.96 4.89
N ALA A 31 -7.59 16.51 5.11
CA ALA A 31 -6.43 16.94 4.33
C ALA A 31 -6.08 15.92 3.25
N LEU A 32 -5.79 16.42 2.04
CA LEU A 32 -5.31 15.62 0.91
C LEU A 32 -4.04 14.85 1.30
N GLN A 33 -4.05 13.53 1.09
CA GLN A 33 -2.88 12.69 1.28
C GLN A 33 -2.04 12.62 0.02
N ARG A 34 -0.75 12.36 0.22
CA ARG A 34 0.19 12.04 -0.84
C ARG A 34 0.92 10.77 -0.46
N PHE A 35 1.05 9.87 -1.41
CA PHE A 35 1.72 8.57 -1.23
C PHE A 35 2.66 8.35 -2.38
N ASP A 36 3.96 8.28 -2.10
CA ASP A 36 4.92 7.82 -3.10
C ASP A 36 4.78 6.31 -3.23
N PHE A 37 4.49 5.88 -4.45
CA PHE A 37 4.20 4.49 -4.80
C PHE A 37 5.42 3.90 -5.52
N ILE A 38 6.04 2.94 -4.87
CA ILE A 38 7.25 2.26 -5.32
C ILE A 38 6.90 0.79 -5.55
N VAL A 39 7.39 0.23 -6.65
CA VAL A 39 7.21 -1.19 -6.97
C VAL A 39 8.57 -1.77 -7.32
N ASP A 40 8.94 -2.87 -6.66
CA ASP A 40 10.21 -3.57 -6.86
C ASP A 40 11.42 -2.61 -6.77
N GLY A 41 11.39 -1.72 -5.77
CA GLY A 41 12.42 -0.72 -5.50
C GLY A 41 12.45 0.47 -6.47
N LYS A 42 11.53 0.55 -7.43
CA LYS A 42 11.46 1.64 -8.42
C LYS A 42 10.28 2.56 -8.12
N TYR A 43 10.54 3.86 -8.07
CA TYR A 43 9.47 4.86 -8.01
C TYR A 43 8.61 4.76 -9.27
N VAL A 44 7.30 4.59 -9.09
CA VAL A 44 6.34 4.49 -10.20
C VAL A 44 5.57 5.79 -10.35
N THR A 45 4.94 6.26 -9.28
CA THR A 45 4.12 7.47 -9.28
C THR A 45 3.84 7.96 -7.87
N GLN A 46 3.16 9.11 -7.75
CA GLN A 46 2.59 9.59 -6.50
C GLN A 46 1.07 9.57 -6.58
N PHE A 47 0.42 8.86 -5.65
CA PHE A 47 -1.03 8.94 -5.47
C PHE A 47 -1.40 10.16 -4.61
N GLN A 48 -2.50 10.83 -4.95
CA GLN A 48 -3.01 12.01 -4.26
C GLN A 48 -4.51 11.90 -4.12
N GLY A 49 -5.00 11.77 -2.90
CA GLY A 49 -6.42 11.51 -2.65
C GLY A 49 -6.71 11.33 -1.17
N ASP A 50 -7.83 10.67 -0.90
CA ASP A 50 -8.23 10.31 0.46
C ASP A 50 -7.47 9.07 0.98
N GLY A 51 -6.94 8.24 0.07
CA GLY A 51 -6.24 7.03 0.44
C GLY A 51 -5.83 6.15 -0.75
N LEU A 52 -5.29 4.99 -0.42
CA LEU A 52 -4.90 3.93 -1.34
C LEU A 52 -5.30 2.58 -0.75
N ILE A 53 -5.92 1.73 -1.55
CA ILE A 53 -6.28 0.35 -1.20
C ILE A 53 -5.31 -0.57 -1.92
N ILE A 54 -4.65 -1.46 -1.20
CA ILE A 54 -3.86 -2.56 -1.77
C ILE A 54 -4.57 -3.85 -1.38
N CYS A 55 -5.13 -4.57 -2.34
CA CYS A 55 -5.98 -5.73 -2.07
C CYS A 55 -5.58 -6.99 -2.84
N THR A 56 -5.97 -8.13 -2.27
CA THR A 56 -5.94 -9.44 -2.94
C THR A 56 -7.00 -9.50 -4.05
N PRO A 57 -6.94 -10.51 -4.93
CA PRO A 57 -8.02 -10.81 -5.87
C PRO A 57 -9.36 -11.06 -5.15
N SER A 58 -9.34 -11.76 -4.01
CA SER A 58 -10.52 -11.97 -3.16
C SER A 58 -11.06 -10.67 -2.57
N GLY A 59 -10.17 -9.73 -2.19
CA GLY A 59 -10.54 -8.38 -1.74
C GLY A 59 -11.05 -7.45 -2.86
N SER A 60 -10.96 -7.87 -4.13
CA SER A 60 -11.41 -7.05 -5.26
C SER A 60 -12.91 -6.73 -5.23
N SER A 61 -13.73 -7.61 -4.62
CA SER A 61 -15.16 -7.39 -4.42
C SER A 61 -15.51 -6.60 -3.15
N ALA A 62 -14.51 -6.27 -2.31
CA ALA A 62 -14.70 -5.55 -1.05
C ALA A 62 -14.57 -4.04 -1.28
N TYR A 63 -13.77 -3.35 -0.46
CA TYR A 63 -13.68 -1.88 -0.53
C TYR A 63 -13.12 -1.38 -1.86
N SER A 64 -12.22 -2.16 -2.48
CA SER A 64 -11.65 -1.87 -3.81
C SER A 64 -12.74 -1.67 -4.87
N MET A 65 -13.80 -2.49 -4.87
CA MET A 65 -14.94 -2.36 -5.78
C MET A 65 -15.64 -1.01 -5.62
N ALA A 66 -15.95 -0.62 -4.39
CA ALA A 66 -16.63 0.63 -4.09
C ALA A 66 -15.79 1.86 -4.46
N ALA A 67 -14.46 1.74 -4.45
CA ALA A 67 -13.53 2.79 -4.86
C ALA A 67 -13.26 2.81 -6.38
N GLY A 68 -13.95 1.99 -7.18
CA GLY A 68 -13.82 1.95 -8.64
C GLY A 68 -12.73 0.99 -9.16
N GLY A 69 -12.27 0.06 -8.34
CA GLY A 69 -11.43 -1.07 -8.74
C GLY A 69 -12.17 -2.07 -9.62
N SER A 70 -11.43 -2.97 -10.25
CA SER A 70 -12.01 -4.05 -11.07
C SER A 70 -12.35 -5.28 -10.23
N LEU A 71 -13.30 -6.10 -10.70
CA LEU A 71 -13.51 -7.43 -10.14
C LEU A 71 -12.49 -8.40 -10.74
N VAL A 72 -11.79 -9.14 -9.89
CA VAL A 72 -10.81 -10.14 -10.32
C VAL A 72 -11.14 -11.49 -9.69
N ALA A 73 -11.06 -12.55 -10.48
CA ALA A 73 -11.31 -13.89 -9.98
C ALA A 73 -10.26 -14.29 -8.91
N PRO A 74 -10.67 -14.96 -7.81
CA PRO A 74 -9.77 -15.26 -6.68
C PRO A 74 -8.48 -16.01 -7.06
N ASN A 75 -8.53 -16.84 -8.10
CA ASN A 75 -7.42 -17.66 -8.56
C ASN A 75 -6.41 -16.92 -9.45
N VAL A 76 -6.62 -15.64 -9.76
CA VAL A 76 -5.68 -14.84 -10.57
C VAL A 76 -4.57 -14.33 -9.65
N PRO A 77 -3.30 -14.71 -9.87
CA PRO A 77 -2.21 -14.31 -8.99
C PRO A 77 -1.79 -12.86 -9.26
N CYS A 78 -2.47 -11.91 -8.63
CA CYS A 78 -2.16 -10.49 -8.72
C CYS A 78 -2.34 -9.74 -7.39
N ILE A 79 -1.70 -8.57 -7.30
CA ILE A 79 -1.99 -7.55 -6.29
C ILE A 79 -2.72 -6.42 -6.99
N MET A 80 -3.80 -5.91 -6.40
CA MET A 80 -4.55 -4.78 -6.95
C MET A 80 -4.32 -3.54 -6.11
N VAL A 81 -4.25 -2.38 -6.79
CA VAL A 81 -4.07 -1.08 -6.14
C VAL A 81 -5.15 -0.13 -6.62
N THR A 82 -5.98 0.38 -5.72
CA THR A 82 -7.11 1.25 -6.04
C THR A 82 -7.02 2.55 -5.23
N PRO A 83 -6.85 3.72 -5.87
CA PRO A 83 -6.86 5.00 -5.16
C PRO A 83 -8.26 5.36 -4.67
N ILE A 84 -8.35 5.96 -3.48
CA ILE A 84 -9.61 6.44 -2.90
C ILE A 84 -9.74 7.94 -3.19
N ALA A 85 -10.83 8.32 -3.88
CA ALA A 85 -11.12 9.70 -4.27
C ALA A 85 -9.89 10.45 -4.81
N PRO A 86 -9.26 9.93 -5.90
CA PRO A 86 -8.05 10.54 -6.43
C PRO A 86 -8.32 11.96 -6.95
N HIS A 87 -7.42 12.89 -6.65
CA HIS A 87 -7.45 14.26 -7.15
C HIS A 87 -6.71 14.44 -8.49
N GLY A 88 -5.99 13.41 -8.98
CA GLY A 88 -5.29 13.44 -10.25
C GLY A 88 -6.07 12.75 -11.38
N LEU A 89 -6.09 13.36 -12.57
CA LEU A 89 -6.82 12.85 -13.75
C LEU A 89 -6.36 11.46 -14.24
N ASN A 90 -5.14 11.05 -13.89
CA ASN A 90 -4.52 9.82 -14.36
C ASN A 90 -4.27 8.78 -13.26
N GLN A 91 -4.89 8.93 -12.08
CA GLN A 91 -4.74 7.98 -10.98
C GLN A 91 -5.79 6.88 -11.08
N ARG A 92 -5.47 5.88 -11.91
CA ARG A 92 -6.33 4.72 -12.18
C ARG A 92 -5.95 3.54 -11.29
N PRO A 93 -6.87 2.60 -11.04
CA PRO A 93 -6.53 1.33 -10.44
C PRO A 93 -5.46 0.59 -11.24
N LEU A 94 -4.57 -0.12 -10.53
CA LEU A 94 -3.48 -0.91 -11.10
C LEU A 94 -3.67 -2.39 -10.72
N VAL A 95 -3.28 -3.27 -11.62
CA VAL A 95 -3.15 -4.71 -11.36
C VAL A 95 -1.69 -5.08 -11.59
N LEU A 96 -1.05 -5.58 -10.54
CA LEU A 96 0.37 -5.94 -10.51
C LEU A 96 0.52 -7.47 -10.35
N PRO A 97 1.62 -8.07 -10.81
CA PRO A 97 1.90 -9.48 -10.55
C PRO A 97 1.93 -9.77 -9.05
N ALA A 98 1.50 -10.96 -8.62
CA ALA A 98 1.59 -11.36 -7.20
C ALA A 98 3.04 -11.38 -6.65
N SER A 99 4.04 -11.46 -7.53
CA SER A 99 5.45 -11.37 -7.16
C SER A 99 5.94 -9.96 -6.84
N ALA A 100 5.14 -8.93 -7.11
CA ALA A 100 5.54 -7.55 -6.90
C ALA A 100 5.68 -7.21 -5.41
N SER A 101 6.70 -6.42 -5.09
CA SER A 101 6.85 -5.78 -3.78
C SER A 101 6.46 -4.32 -3.87
N ILE A 102 5.36 -3.97 -3.20
CA ILE A 102 4.85 -2.60 -3.17
C ILE A 102 5.39 -1.91 -1.93
N GLU A 103 5.90 -0.69 -2.08
CA GLU A 103 6.28 0.19 -0.99
C GLU A 103 5.50 1.50 -1.07
N ILE A 104 4.91 1.88 0.06
CA ILE A 104 4.21 3.15 0.24
C ILE A 104 4.99 4.00 1.22
N VAL A 105 5.39 5.19 0.75
CA VAL A 105 6.14 6.17 1.54
C VAL A 105 5.31 7.45 1.66
N ILE A 106 5.32 8.05 2.85
CA ILE A 106 4.60 9.30 3.12
C ILE A 106 5.57 10.47 2.90
N PRO A 107 5.37 11.30 1.84
CA PRO A 107 6.23 12.44 1.58
C PRO A 107 6.24 13.44 2.74
N ARG A 108 7.38 14.11 2.94
CA ARG A 108 7.54 15.13 4.00
C ARG A 108 6.54 16.29 3.87
N ASN A 109 6.08 16.60 2.65
CA ASN A 109 5.13 17.67 2.38
C ASN A 109 3.66 17.28 2.57
N THR A 110 3.36 16.03 2.96
CA THR A 110 1.99 15.61 3.30
C THR A 110 1.55 16.32 4.59
N ARG A 111 0.40 17.02 4.52
CA ARG A 111 -0.06 17.94 5.58
C ARG A 111 -0.55 17.25 6.84
N SER A 112 -1.03 16.01 6.72
CA SER A 112 -1.43 15.19 7.87
C SER A 112 -0.83 13.80 7.77
N LEU A 113 -0.86 13.09 8.90
CA LEU A 113 -0.43 11.70 8.98
C LEU A 113 -1.61 10.79 8.65
N PRO A 114 -1.43 9.81 7.75
CA PRO A 114 -2.44 8.82 7.43
C PRO A 114 -2.47 7.70 8.48
N VAL A 115 -3.46 6.83 8.35
CA VAL A 115 -3.58 5.57 9.08
C VAL A 115 -3.49 4.41 8.08
N ALA A 116 -2.91 3.29 8.51
CA ALA A 116 -3.04 2.01 7.82
C ALA A 116 -4.08 1.17 8.55
N CYS A 117 -4.98 0.55 7.79
CA CYS A 117 -5.99 -0.36 8.27
C CYS A 117 -5.87 -1.70 7.54
N PHE A 118 -5.93 -2.80 8.28
CA PHE A 118 -5.77 -4.17 7.78
C PHE A 118 -7.09 -4.92 7.95
N ASP A 119 -7.67 -5.37 6.84
CA ASP A 119 -8.98 -6.07 6.76
C ASP A 119 -10.11 -5.39 7.53
N GLY A 120 -10.07 -4.05 7.66
CA GLY A 120 -11.08 -3.28 8.40
C GLY A 120 -11.07 -3.48 9.93
N ALA A 121 -10.11 -4.23 10.49
CA ALA A 121 -10.12 -4.64 11.89
C ALA A 121 -9.00 -4.00 12.73
N ILE A 122 -7.79 -3.90 12.16
CA ILE A 122 -6.62 -3.37 12.86
C ILE A 122 -6.23 -2.05 12.20
N GLU A 123 -6.27 -0.96 12.97
CA GLU A 123 -5.83 0.37 12.53
C GLU A 123 -4.59 0.81 13.30
N ILE A 124 -3.62 1.38 12.58
CA ILE A 124 -2.41 1.97 13.13
C ILE A 124 -2.13 3.33 12.47
N GLY A 125 -1.69 4.30 13.27
CA GLY A 125 -1.20 5.57 12.76
C GLY A 125 0.16 5.41 12.10
N LEU A 126 0.35 6.08 10.96
CA LEU A 126 1.63 6.11 10.27
C LEU A 126 2.35 7.43 10.48
N ASP A 127 3.68 7.40 10.59
CA ASP A 127 4.51 8.60 10.60
C ASP A 127 5.28 8.77 9.28
N ARG A 128 5.96 9.93 9.11
CA ARG A 128 6.70 10.27 7.88
C ARG A 128 8.04 9.57 7.73
N SER A 129 8.56 8.97 8.80
CA SER A 129 9.73 8.12 8.72
C SER A 129 9.33 6.74 8.21
N GLN A 130 8.16 6.23 8.62
CA GLN A 130 7.73 4.89 8.31
C GLN A 130 7.45 4.61 6.84
N ARG A 131 7.54 3.32 6.49
CA ARG A 131 7.24 2.79 5.17
C ARG A 131 6.37 1.54 5.29
N VAL A 132 5.35 1.43 4.46
CA VAL A 132 4.51 0.22 4.38
C VAL A 132 4.96 -0.59 3.18
N ARG A 133 5.45 -1.81 3.38
CA ARG A 133 5.74 -2.76 2.30
C ARG A 133 4.65 -3.82 2.25
N ILE A 134 4.18 -4.16 1.06
CA ILE A 134 3.18 -5.20 0.84
C ILE A 134 3.74 -6.20 -0.17
N THR A 135 3.70 -7.49 0.16
CA THR A 135 4.00 -8.58 -0.77
C THR A 135 3.02 -9.72 -0.57
N THR A 136 3.00 -10.67 -1.52
CA THR A 136 2.24 -11.91 -1.36
C THR A 136 2.89 -12.83 -0.31
N SER A 137 2.05 -13.46 0.51
CA SER A 137 2.49 -14.44 1.51
C SER A 137 2.95 -15.73 0.83
N LYS A 138 3.97 -16.40 1.39
CA LYS A 138 4.42 -17.71 0.88
C LYS A 138 3.52 -18.86 1.34
N ASP A 139 2.90 -18.71 2.51
CA ASP A 139 2.18 -19.82 3.16
C ASP A 139 0.68 -19.88 2.82
N THR A 140 0.12 -18.84 2.20
CA THR A 140 -1.32 -18.72 1.93
C THR A 140 -1.56 -17.84 0.70
N GLU A 141 -2.77 -17.88 0.12
CA GLU A 141 -3.21 -16.93 -0.93
C GLU A 141 -3.47 -15.50 -0.40
N LYS A 142 -2.91 -15.14 0.76
CA LYS A 142 -3.05 -13.83 1.42
C LYS A 142 -1.91 -12.91 1.07
N HIS A 143 -2.07 -11.61 1.34
CA HIS A 143 -0.94 -10.67 1.35
C HIS A 143 -0.39 -10.48 2.76
N VAL A 144 0.90 -10.16 2.84
CA VAL A 144 1.57 -9.75 4.06
C VAL A 144 1.94 -8.29 3.91
N CYS A 145 1.60 -7.52 4.93
CA CYS A 145 1.97 -6.13 5.06
C CYS A 145 2.98 -6.00 6.19
N TRP A 146 4.08 -5.33 5.90
CA TRP A 146 5.10 -4.97 6.87
C TRP A 146 5.15 -3.46 7.00
N LEU A 147 5.27 -3.00 8.24
CA LEU A 147 5.56 -1.63 8.56
C LEU A 147 7.00 -1.54 9.06
N TYR A 148 7.76 -0.62 8.48
CA TYR A 148 9.16 -0.40 8.81
C TYR A 148 9.41 0.99 9.35
N LEU A 149 10.43 1.11 10.21
CA LEU A 149 11.16 2.35 10.43
C LEU A 149 12.44 2.36 9.57
N PRO A 150 12.76 3.47 8.90
CA PRO A 150 14.07 3.65 8.32
C PRO A 150 15.07 3.71 9.46
N SER A 151 16.09 2.85 9.42
CA SER A 151 17.19 2.92 10.39
C SER A 151 17.92 4.26 10.28
N HIS A 152 18.29 4.78 11.44
CA HIS A 152 18.90 6.10 11.67
C HIS A 152 20.12 6.40 10.81
#